data_AF-A0A923EIM8-F1
#
_entry.id   AF-A0A923EIM8-F1
#
_cell.length_a   1.000
_cell.length_b   1.000
_cell.length_c   1.000
_cell.angle_alpha   90.00
_cell.angle_beta   90.00
_cell.angle_gamma   90.00
#
_symmetry.space_group_name_H-M   'P 1'
#
loop_
_entity.id
_entity.type
_entity.pdbx_description
1 polymer ?
#
loop_
_entity_poly.entity_id
_entity_poly.type
_entity_poly.pdbx_seq_one_letter_code
_entity_poly.pdbx_strand_id
1 'polypeptide(L)'
;MDFQNLEALIAFAIEKEKEAANFYEENSESEMMSGTKQMLKEFAAEERKHQQMLEDFLATGIAENLDGYRFEWITDIKRSYNELLDKANSDGAKKLFKMLCQEEAKHKLALETLYDEYMAKMGD
;
A
#
# COMPACT_ATOMS: atom_id res chain seq x y z
N MET A 1 -8.78 -14.51 -9.62
CA MET A 1 -9.47 -14.37 -8.33
C MET A 1 -10.79 -13.67 -8.61
N ASP A 2 -11.92 -14.32 -8.32
CA ASP A 2 -13.23 -13.67 -8.31
C ASP A 2 -13.44 -13.07 -6.91
N PHE A 3 -13.39 -11.75 -6.79
CA PHE A 3 -13.69 -11.06 -5.53
C PHE A 3 -15.21 -10.86 -5.42
N GLN A 4 -15.93 -11.97 -5.25
CA GLN A 4 -17.37 -11.95 -4.99
C GLN A 4 -17.69 -11.45 -3.57
N ASN A 5 -16.70 -11.47 -2.65
CA ASN A 5 -16.84 -11.01 -1.28
C ASN A 5 -15.82 -9.89 -0.94
N LEU A 6 -16.34 -8.72 -0.59
CA LEU A 6 -15.56 -7.56 -0.14
C LEU A 6 -14.76 -7.84 1.13
N GLU A 7 -15.28 -8.68 2.02
CA GLU A 7 -14.58 -9.10 3.24
C GLU A 7 -13.35 -9.95 2.90
N ALA A 8 -13.47 -10.86 1.93
CA ALA A 8 -12.35 -11.69 1.47
C ALA A 8 -11.25 -10.84 0.82
N LEU A 9 -11.64 -9.77 0.13
CA LEU A 9 -10.69 -8.79 -0.39
C LEU A 9 -9.99 -8.03 0.72
N ILE A 10 -10.72 -7.52 1.72
CA ILE A 10 -10.12 -6.81 2.84
C ILE A 10 -9.19 -7.74 3.63
N ALA A 11 -9.60 -8.99 3.87
CA ALA A 11 -8.75 -9.98 4.52
C ALA A 11 -7.46 -10.25 3.74
N PHE A 12 -7.54 -10.34 2.41
CA PHE A 12 -6.37 -10.46 1.55
C PHE A 12 -5.47 -9.22 1.63
N ALA A 13 -6.06 -8.02 1.61
CA ALA A 13 -5.31 -6.77 1.75
C ALA A 13 -4.60 -6.69 3.11
N ILE A 14 -5.27 -7.02 4.22
CA ILE A 14 -4.66 -7.07 5.56
C ILE A 14 -3.43 -7.97 5.59
N GLU A 15 -3.51 -9.14 4.95
CA GLU A 15 -2.37 -10.05 4.88
C GLU A 15 -1.21 -9.45 4.09
N LYS A 16 -1.51 -8.74 2.99
CA LYS A 16 -0.49 -8.01 2.21
C LYS A 16 0.15 -6.87 2.98
N GLU A 17 -0.61 -6.08 3.72
CA GLU A 17 -0.07 -5.05 4.60
C GLU A 17 0.85 -5.66 5.69
N LYS A 18 0.47 -6.82 6.25
CA LYS A 18 1.31 -7.55 7.23
C LYS A 18 2.62 -8.05 6.61
N GLU A 19 2.54 -8.67 5.44
CA GLU A 19 3.70 -9.14 4.69
C GLU A 19 4.65 -7.97 4.36
N ALA A 20 4.11 -6.85 3.85
CA ALA A 20 4.87 -5.65 3.49
C ALA A 20 5.53 -4.99 4.72
N ALA A 21 4.77 -4.81 5.81
CA ALA A 21 5.30 -4.27 7.05
C ALA A 21 6.50 -5.09 7.57
N ASN A 22 6.33 -6.42 7.65
CA ASN A 22 7.39 -7.32 8.10
C ASN A 22 8.60 -7.26 7.15
N PHE A 23 8.35 -7.25 5.84
CA PHE A 23 9.42 -7.12 4.83
C PHE A 23 10.23 -5.85 5.05
N TYR A 24 9.58 -4.70 5.21
CA TYR A 24 10.28 -3.44 5.44
C TYR A 24 11.01 -3.42 6.81
N GLU A 25 10.42 -3.96 7.87
CA GLU A 25 11.06 -4.10 9.18
C GLU A 25 12.36 -4.92 9.07
N GLU A 26 12.30 -6.12 8.50
CA GLU A 26 13.45 -7.02 8.34
C GLU A 26 14.57 -6.41 7.46
N ASN A 27 14.20 -5.78 6.35
CA ASN A 27 15.18 -5.10 5.50
C ASN A 27 15.83 -3.91 6.22
N SER A 28 15.08 -3.18 7.05
CA SER A 28 15.63 -2.07 7.83
C SER A 28 16.66 -2.53 8.86
N GLU A 29 16.54 -3.75 9.38
CA GLU A 29 17.50 -4.32 10.33
C GLU A 29 18.82 -4.69 9.65
N SER A 30 18.73 -5.21 8.42
CA SER A 30 19.87 -5.62 7.60
C SER A 30 20.55 -4.47 6.86
N GLU A 31 19.92 -3.29 6.79
CA GLU A 31 20.43 -2.11 6.09
C GLU A 31 21.49 -1.35 6.92
N MET A 32 22.59 -0.99 6.26
CA MET A 32 23.72 -0.26 6.85
C MET A 32 23.58 1.26 6.68
N MET A 33 22.90 1.70 5.62
CA MET A 33 22.68 3.12 5.36
C MET A 33 21.57 3.67 6.25
N SER A 34 21.91 4.63 7.13
CA SER A 34 20.96 5.21 8.09
C SER A 34 19.74 5.86 7.41
N GLY A 35 19.91 6.47 6.24
CA GLY A 35 18.82 7.06 5.46
C GLY A 35 17.81 6.02 4.95
N THR A 36 18.29 4.99 4.26
CA THR A 36 17.46 3.88 3.76
C THR A 36 16.80 3.12 4.90
N LYS A 37 17.54 2.87 5.98
CA LYS A 37 17.02 2.24 7.20
C LYS A 37 15.85 3.00 7.81
N GLN A 38 15.96 4.33 7.90
CA GLN A 38 14.89 5.17 8.42
C GLN A 38 13.66 5.14 7.51
N MET A 39 13.85 5.23 6.19
CA MET A 39 12.75 5.14 5.22
C MET A 39 12.02 3.79 5.31
N LEU A 40 12.75 2.68 5.35
CA LEU A 40 12.14 1.35 5.48
C LEU A 40 11.31 1.23 6.75
N LYS A 41 11.76 1.80 7.88
CA LYS A 41 10.97 1.85 9.11
C LYS A 41 9.72 2.72 8.98
N GLU A 42 9.78 3.80 8.21
CA GLU A 42 8.63 4.65 7.93
C GLU A 42 7.59 3.93 7.07
N PHE A 43 8.01 3.19 6.03
CA PHE A 43 7.09 2.35 5.25
C PHE A 43 6.49 1.25 6.09
N ALA A 44 7.28 0.53 6.89
CA ALA A 44 6.74 -0.45 7.82
C ALA A 44 5.65 0.14 8.73
N ALA A 45 5.90 1.32 9.31
CA ALA A 45 4.93 1.99 10.17
C ALA A 45 3.67 2.46 9.41
N GLU A 46 3.79 2.77 8.13
CA GLU A 46 2.68 3.12 7.25
C GLU A 46 1.80 1.90 6.95
N GLU A 47 2.38 0.77 6.55
CA GLU A 47 1.63 -0.47 6.30
C GLU A 47 0.94 -0.99 7.56
N ARG A 48 1.54 -0.82 8.74
CA ARG A 48 0.87 -1.14 10.03
C ARG A 48 -0.38 -0.29 10.26
N LYS A 49 -0.39 0.98 9.82
CA LYS A 49 -1.58 1.84 9.90
C LYS A 49 -2.64 1.40 8.89
N HIS A 50 -2.23 1.03 7.69
CA HIS A 50 -3.14 0.46 6.69
C HIS A 50 -3.77 -0.84 7.18
N GLN A 51 -2.96 -1.76 7.72
CA GLN A 51 -3.42 -2.99 8.37
C GLN A 51 -4.49 -2.68 9.42
N GLN A 52 -4.23 -1.75 10.35
CA GLN A 52 -5.17 -1.40 11.41
C GLN A 52 -6.47 -0.81 10.83
N MET A 53 -6.37 0.10 9.86
CA MET A 53 -7.53 0.68 9.20
C MET A 53 -8.41 -0.38 8.51
N LEU A 54 -7.80 -1.38 7.89
CA LEU A 54 -8.52 -2.47 7.23
C LEU A 54 -9.16 -3.44 8.24
N GLU A 55 -8.47 -3.73 9.35
CA GLU A 55 -9.02 -4.51 10.46
C GLU A 55 -10.24 -3.79 11.10
N ASP A 56 -10.16 -2.47 11.26
CA ASP A 56 -11.27 -1.63 11.74
C ASP A 56 -12.47 -1.66 10.78
N PHE A 57 -12.24 -1.70 9.46
CA PHE A 57 -13.30 -1.82 8.45
C PHE A 57 -14.05 -3.16 8.54
N LEU A 58 -13.35 -4.25 8.86
CA LEU A 58 -14.00 -5.54 9.13
C LEU A 58 -14.77 -5.54 10.44
N ALA A 59 -14.26 -4.85 11.47
CA ALA A 59 -14.87 -4.83 12.79
C ALA A 59 -16.13 -3.94 12.88
N THR A 60 -16.15 -2.81 12.18
CA THR A 60 -17.21 -1.78 12.29
C THR A 60 -18.21 -1.81 11.13
N GLY A 61 -17.89 -2.48 10.03
CA GLY A 61 -18.73 -2.51 8.84
C GLY A 61 -18.24 -1.56 7.75
N ILE A 62 -18.23 -2.05 6.51
CA ILE A 62 -17.48 -1.45 5.39
C ILE A 62 -18.20 -0.24 4.77
N ALA A 63 -19.53 -0.20 4.85
CA ALA A 63 -20.36 0.80 4.17
C ALA A 63 -20.26 2.21 4.79
N GLU A 64 -20.03 2.32 6.11
CA GLU A 64 -20.01 3.63 6.78
C GLU A 64 -18.64 4.34 6.71
N ASN A 65 -17.55 3.58 6.60
CA ASN A 65 -16.20 4.14 6.71
C ASN A 65 -15.60 4.65 5.39
N LEU A 66 -16.02 4.10 4.24
CA LEU A 66 -15.44 4.44 2.93
C LEU A 66 -15.94 5.77 2.33
N ASP A 67 -17.07 6.31 2.82
CA ASP A 67 -17.61 7.59 2.32
C ASP A 67 -16.94 8.82 2.97
N GLY A 68 -16.27 8.64 4.11
CA GLY A 68 -15.50 9.70 4.77
C GLY A 68 -14.04 9.84 4.28
N TYR A 69 -13.53 8.85 3.55
CA TYR A 69 -12.12 8.82 3.16
C TYR A 69 -11.86 9.64 1.88
N ARG A 70 -11.08 10.71 2.00
CA ARG A 70 -10.76 11.60 0.88
C ARG A 70 -9.50 11.12 0.17
N PHE A 71 -9.69 10.53 -1.01
CA PHE A 71 -8.58 10.10 -1.86
C PHE A 71 -7.87 11.29 -2.50
N GLU A 72 -6.60 11.51 -2.15
CA GLU A 72 -5.70 12.27 -3.00
C GLU A 72 -5.30 11.38 -4.18
N TRP A 73 -5.13 11.92 -5.40
CA TRP A 73 -4.85 11.11 -6.59
C TRP A 73 -3.38 11.24 -7.01
N ILE A 74 -2.73 10.12 -7.33
CA ILE A 74 -1.46 10.09 -8.05
C ILE A 74 -1.72 9.69 -9.51
N THR A 75 -1.17 10.48 -10.45
CA THR A 75 -1.52 10.47 -11.88
C THR A 75 -1.20 9.17 -12.61
N ASP A 76 -0.13 8.45 -12.25
CA ASP A 76 0.37 7.28 -13.01
C ASP A 76 -0.43 5.98 -12.81
N ILE A 77 -1.25 5.92 -11.77
CA ILE A 77 -1.93 4.68 -11.34
C ILE A 77 -3.20 4.42 -12.14
N LYS A 78 -3.66 5.44 -12.87
CA LYS A 78 -4.87 5.40 -13.71
C LYS A 78 -4.83 4.32 -14.80
N ARG A 79 -3.65 3.84 -15.20
CA ARG A 79 -3.48 2.91 -16.34
C ARG A 79 -3.50 1.44 -15.94
N SER A 80 -2.89 1.06 -14.82
CA SER A 80 -2.94 -0.32 -14.26
C SER A 80 -4.33 -0.68 -13.70
N TYR A 81 -5.12 0.36 -13.41
CA TYR A 81 -6.44 0.31 -12.78
C TYR A 81 -7.55 -0.30 -13.63
N ASN A 82 -7.52 -0.15 -14.96
CA ASN A 82 -8.64 -0.57 -15.82
C ASN A 82 -8.84 -2.09 -15.86
N GLU A 83 -7.78 -2.89 -15.70
CA GLU A 83 -7.86 -4.35 -15.78
C GLU A 83 -8.40 -5.01 -14.50
N LEU A 84 -8.28 -4.32 -13.37
CA LEU A 84 -8.75 -4.77 -12.05
C LEU A 84 -10.18 -4.27 -11.76
N LEU A 85 -10.54 -3.10 -12.28
CA LEU A 85 -11.89 -2.53 -12.23
C LEU A 85 -12.96 -3.46 -12.80
N ASP A 86 -12.63 -4.15 -13.89
CA ASP A 86 -13.51 -5.09 -14.57
C ASP A 86 -13.77 -6.37 -13.74
N LYS A 87 -12.99 -6.62 -12.68
CA LYS A 87 -13.09 -7.82 -11.82
C LYS A 87 -13.68 -7.54 -10.44
N ALA A 88 -13.83 -6.28 -10.04
CA ALA A 88 -14.41 -5.90 -8.75
C ALA A 88 -15.91 -5.62 -8.89
N ASN A 89 -16.75 -6.44 -8.26
CA ASN A 89 -18.22 -6.37 -8.44
C ASN A 89 -18.92 -5.31 -7.55
N SER A 90 -18.20 -4.64 -6.63
CA SER A 90 -18.77 -3.60 -5.75
C SER A 90 -17.96 -2.30 -5.77
N ASP A 91 -18.64 -1.16 -5.66
CA ASP A 91 -17.98 0.16 -5.64
C ASP A 91 -17.06 0.34 -4.42
N GLY A 92 -17.39 -0.30 -3.30
CA GLY A 92 -16.52 -0.34 -2.12
C GLY A 92 -15.20 -1.08 -2.39
N ALA A 93 -15.24 -2.23 -3.06
CA ALA A 93 -14.03 -2.98 -3.43
C ALA A 93 -13.14 -2.17 -4.37
N LYS A 94 -13.75 -1.47 -5.33
CA LYS A 94 -13.04 -0.60 -6.28
C LYS A 94 -12.34 0.56 -5.59
N LYS A 95 -13.01 1.22 -4.64
CA LYS A 95 -12.42 2.31 -3.84
C LYS A 95 -11.25 1.80 -3.00
N LEU A 96 -11.43 0.66 -2.32
CA LEU A 96 -10.40 0.06 -1.50
C LEU A 96 -9.15 -0.34 -2.31
N PHE A 97 -9.33 -1.10 -3.39
CA PHE A 97 -8.22 -1.49 -4.25
C PHE A 97 -7.45 -0.30 -4.80
N LYS A 98 -8.17 0.76 -5.17
CA LYS A 98 -7.55 1.98 -5.65
C LYS A 98 -6.66 2.64 -4.58
N MET A 99 -7.07 2.61 -3.32
CA MET A 99 -6.25 3.07 -2.20
C MET A 99 -4.93 2.32 -2.13
N LEU A 100 -5.02 1.00 -2.05
CA LEU A 100 -3.87 0.12 -1.81
C LEU A 100 -2.87 0.21 -2.97
N CYS A 101 -3.34 0.17 -4.21
CA CYS A 101 -2.48 0.38 -5.37
C CYS A 101 -1.81 1.75 -5.38
N GLN A 102 -2.43 2.76 -4.75
CA GLN A 102 -1.89 4.09 -4.68
C GLN A 102 -0.74 4.23 -3.69
N GLU A 103 -0.90 3.66 -2.51
CA GLU A 103 0.16 3.67 -1.50
C GLU A 103 1.39 2.88 -1.98
N GLU A 104 1.19 1.68 -2.54
CA GLU A 104 2.28 0.87 -3.08
C GLU A 104 3.08 1.55 -4.20
N ALA A 105 2.41 2.32 -5.07
CA ALA A 105 3.10 3.08 -6.10
C ALA A 105 3.96 4.22 -5.53
N LYS A 106 3.54 4.84 -4.42
CA LYS A 106 4.35 5.85 -3.72
C LYS A 106 5.60 5.22 -3.14
N HIS A 107 5.46 4.08 -2.47
CA HIS A 107 6.59 3.35 -1.89
C HIS A 107 7.60 2.95 -2.96
N LYS A 108 7.11 2.41 -4.09
CA LYS A 108 7.94 2.09 -5.24
C LYS A 108 8.71 3.32 -5.75
N LEU A 109 8.02 4.44 -5.98
CA LEU A 109 8.66 5.66 -6.48
C LEU A 109 9.72 6.20 -5.51
N ALA A 110 9.46 6.14 -4.21
CA ALA A 110 10.39 6.57 -3.18
C ALA A 110 11.64 5.66 -3.12
N LEU A 111 11.47 4.33 -3.29
CA LEU A 111 12.59 3.40 -3.41
C LEU A 111 13.44 3.65 -4.67
N GLU A 112 12.79 3.88 -5.83
CA GLU A 112 13.49 4.21 -7.09
C GLU A 112 14.29 5.52 -6.95
N THR A 113 13.69 6.55 -6.32
CA THR A 113 14.35 7.83 -6.08
C THR A 113 15.59 7.67 -5.18
N LEU A 114 15.48 6.88 -4.10
CA LEU A 114 16.63 6.59 -3.24
C LEU A 114 17.75 5.87 -3.98
N TYR A 115 17.41 4.91 -4.83
CA TYR A 115 18.40 4.18 -5.62
C TYR A 115 19.15 5.13 -6.57
N ASP A 116 18.43 6.01 -7.25
CA ASP A 116 19.03 7.02 -8.13
C ASP A 116 19.96 7.97 -7.36
N GLU A 117 19.54 8.46 -6.18
CA GLU A 117 20.38 9.30 -5.31
C GLU A 117 21.64 8.58 -4.81
N TYR A 118 21.52 7.29 -4.47
CA TYR A 118 22.65 6.47 -4.05
C TYR A 118 23.67 6.30 -5.17
N MET A 119 23.19 5.95 -6.37
CA MET A 119 24.04 5.79 -7.56
C MET A 119 24.72 7.11 -7.94
N ALA A 120 24.03 8.25 -7.80
CA ALA A 120 24.61 9.57 -8.04
C ALA A 120 25.74 9.93 -7.05
N LYS A 121 25.65 9.50 -5.78
CA LYS A 121 26.68 9.75 -4.76
C LYS A 121 27.92 8.85 -4.87
N MET A 122 27.78 7.67 -5.47
CA MET A 122 28.87 6.69 -5.64
C MET A 122 29.61 6.86 -6.98
N GLY A 123 29.10 7.70 -7.89
CA GLY A 123 29.59 7.88 -9.25
C GLY A 123 30.57 9.04 -9.47
N ASP A 124 31.15 9.63 -8.42
CA ASP A 124 32.13 10.73 -8.48
C ASP A 124 33.45 10.35 -7.78
#